data_AF-A0A958YBA5-F1
#
_entry.id   AF-A0A958YBA5-F1
#
_cell.length_a   1.000
_cell.length_b   1.000
_cell.length_c   1.000
_cell.angle_alpha   90.00
_cell.angle_beta   90.00
_cell.angle_gamma   90.00
#
_symmetry.space_group_name_H-M   'P 1'
#
loop_
_entity.id
_entity.type
_entity.pdbx_description
1 polymer ?
#
loop_
_entity_poly.entity_id
_entity_poly.type
_entity_poly.pdbx_seq_one_letter_code
_entity_poly.pdbx_strand_id
1 'polypeptide(L)'
;MVLFLFTAIGHSQNRLKVLNDSAMAIYKENPQKAIQLLEDALDISLKEKNKFESALSKNNLGIVYRDLGELEKAKQFSEESLEFGVLDEYIMASAYNNIGACNRKLGLYEEAIDSYLKALAIYESKGDLDKQATVNNNIGMVYSYL
;
A
#
# COMPACT_ATOMS: atom_id res chain seq x y z
N MET A 1 0.06 32.27 19.11
CA MET A 1 -0.15 31.82 17.71
C MET A 1 0.15 30.32 17.60
N VAL A 2 -0.61 29.47 18.32
CA VAL A 2 -0.42 28.00 18.34
C VAL A 2 -1.76 27.27 18.19
N LEU A 3 -2.86 27.90 18.63
CA LEU A 3 -4.21 27.31 18.57
C LEU A 3 -4.74 27.09 17.14
N PHE A 4 -4.39 27.95 16.17
CA PHE A 4 -4.81 27.81 14.76
C PHE A 4 -4.10 26.67 14.01
N LEU A 5 -2.89 26.28 14.43
CA LEU A 5 -2.12 25.21 13.78
C LEU A 5 -2.73 23.84 14.10
N PHE A 6 -3.14 23.60 15.34
CA PHE A 6 -3.75 22.32 15.75
C PHE A 6 -5.10 22.06 15.08
N THR A 7 -5.93 23.10 14.88
CA THR A 7 -7.21 22.96 14.17
C THR A 7 -7.02 22.66 12.68
N ALA A 8 -6.07 23.32 12.02
CA ALA A 8 -5.79 23.08 10.60
C ALA A 8 -5.20 21.68 10.35
N ILE A 9 -4.27 21.22 11.20
CA ILE A 9 -3.65 19.90 11.11
C ILE A 9 -4.68 18.78 11.40
N GLY A 10 -5.57 18.98 12.38
CA GLY A 10 -6.63 18.01 12.68
C GLY A 10 -7.67 17.88 11.55
N HIS A 11 -7.97 18.98 10.85
CA HIS A 11 -8.83 18.96 9.67
C HIS A 11 -8.16 18.32 8.46
N SER A 12 -6.85 18.54 8.25
CA SER A 12 -6.14 17.97 7.11
C SER A 12 -5.89 16.46 7.24
N GLN A 13 -5.54 15.96 8.43
CA GLN A 13 -5.43 14.52 8.69
C GLN A 13 -6.75 13.78 8.43
N ASN A 14 -7.87 14.33 8.92
CA ASN A 14 -9.19 13.76 8.64
C ASN A 14 -9.52 13.77 7.15
N ARG A 15 -9.10 14.79 6.40
CA ARG A 15 -9.32 14.86 4.96
C ARG A 15 -8.53 13.81 4.18
N LEU A 16 -7.23 13.66 4.47
CA LEU A 16 -6.36 12.70 3.77
C LEU A 16 -6.84 11.26 3.97
N LYS A 17 -7.18 10.91 5.22
CA LYS A 17 -7.76 9.61 5.54
C LYS A 17 -9.06 9.36 4.77
N VAL A 18 -9.96 10.35 4.72
CA VAL A 18 -11.23 10.23 3.97
C VAL A 18 -10.99 10.01 2.48
N LEU A 19 -9.99 10.67 1.86
CA LEU A 19 -9.65 10.44 0.45
C LEU A 19 -9.15 9.01 0.22
N ASN A 20 -8.21 8.54 1.04
CA ASN A 20 -7.68 7.18 0.99
C ASN A 20 -8.79 6.13 1.16
N ASP A 21 -9.61 6.27 2.20
CA ASP A 21 -10.71 5.35 2.48
C ASP A 21 -11.77 5.36 1.37
N SER A 22 -12.13 6.54 0.87
CA SER A 22 -13.12 6.67 -0.21
C SER A 22 -12.61 6.04 -1.50
N ALA A 23 -11.34 6.22 -1.83
CA ALA A 23 -10.73 5.58 -2.99
C ALA A 23 -10.80 4.06 -2.87
N MET A 24 -10.38 3.50 -1.73
CA MET A 24 -10.38 2.05 -1.50
C MET A 24 -11.79 1.45 -1.38
N ALA A 25 -12.80 2.24 -1.02
CA ALA A 25 -14.18 1.80 -1.04
C ALA A 25 -14.72 1.61 -2.46
N ILE A 26 -14.31 2.46 -3.40
CA ILE A 26 -14.87 2.48 -4.77
C ILE A 26 -13.95 1.85 -5.84
N TYR A 27 -12.69 1.52 -5.52
CA TYR A 27 -11.71 1.22 -6.56
C TYR A 27 -12.06 0.04 -7.48
N LYS A 28 -12.79 -0.96 -6.95
CA LYS A 28 -13.24 -2.11 -7.76
C LYS A 28 -14.34 -1.74 -8.76
N GLU A 29 -15.14 -0.74 -8.43
CA GLU A 29 -16.25 -0.25 -9.26
C GLU A 29 -15.80 0.85 -10.21
N ASN A 30 -14.92 1.74 -9.74
CA ASN A 30 -14.43 2.89 -10.49
C ASN A 30 -12.93 3.14 -10.19
N PRO A 31 -12.03 2.35 -10.81
CA PRO A 31 -10.61 2.43 -10.52
C PRO A 31 -9.99 3.76 -10.94
N GLN A 32 -10.48 4.39 -12.01
CA GLN A 32 -9.98 5.71 -12.45
C GLN A 32 -10.31 6.79 -11.42
N LYS A 33 -11.51 6.77 -10.84
CA LYS A 33 -11.86 7.72 -9.79
C LYS A 33 -11.08 7.47 -8.51
N ALA A 34 -10.84 6.21 -8.16
CA ALA A 34 -10.00 5.86 -7.01
C ALA A 34 -8.56 6.37 -7.19
N ILE A 35 -7.96 6.18 -8.37
CA ILE A 35 -6.62 6.71 -8.68
C ILE A 35 -6.58 8.23 -8.48
N GLN A 36 -7.57 8.96 -9.01
CA GLN A 36 -7.63 10.41 -8.83
C GLN A 36 -7.67 10.82 -7.35
N LEU A 37 -8.48 10.15 -6.54
CA LEU A 37 -8.58 10.43 -5.11
C LEU A 37 -7.27 10.14 -4.36
N LEU A 38 -6.56 9.07 -4.74
CA LEU A 38 -5.28 8.70 -4.16
C LEU A 38 -4.15 9.65 -4.59
N GLU A 39 -4.15 10.11 -5.84
CA GLU A 39 -3.21 11.12 -6.33
C GLU A 39 -3.44 12.47 -5.64
N ASP A 40 -4.70 12.87 -5.46
CA ASP A 40 -5.06 14.07 -4.69
C ASP A 40 -4.58 13.95 -3.23
N ALA A 41 -4.81 12.78 -2.59
CA ALA A 41 -4.35 12.53 -1.22
C ALA A 41 -2.82 12.59 -1.11
N LEU A 42 -2.11 12.00 -2.08
CA LEU A 42 -0.65 11.97 -2.13
C LEU A 42 -0.07 13.38 -2.33
N ASP A 43 -0.60 14.17 -3.26
CA ASP A 43 -0.14 15.54 -3.50
C ASP A 43 -0.30 16.42 -2.25
N ILE A 44 -1.45 16.33 -1.58
CA ILE A 44 -1.70 17.05 -0.33
C ILE A 44 -0.74 16.56 0.77
N SER A 45 -0.60 15.24 0.96
CA SER A 45 0.23 14.69 2.02
C SER A 45 1.72 15.03 1.83
N LEU A 46 2.21 15.06 0.58
CA LEU A 46 3.57 15.50 0.26
C LEU A 46 3.78 16.98 0.59
N LYS A 47 2.82 17.85 0.23
CA LYS A 47 2.88 19.29 0.55
C LYS A 47 2.87 19.55 2.07
N GLU A 48 2.08 18.77 2.80
CA GLU A 48 2.00 18.82 4.26
C GLU A 48 3.16 18.09 4.95
N LYS A 49 4.04 17.42 4.19
CA LYS A 49 5.12 16.56 4.69
C LYS A 49 4.62 15.46 5.63
N ASN A 50 3.38 15.03 5.43
CA ASN A 50 2.77 13.91 6.14
C ASN A 50 3.25 12.59 5.51
N LYS A 51 4.33 12.04 6.07
CA LYS A 51 4.94 10.82 5.53
C LYS A 51 4.02 9.59 5.63
N PHE A 52 3.22 9.48 6.70
CA PHE A 52 2.33 8.34 6.90
C PHE A 52 1.27 8.27 5.80
N GLU A 53 0.55 9.37 5.56
CA GLU A 53 -0.46 9.43 4.51
C GLU A 53 0.14 9.34 3.10
N SER A 54 1.38 9.82 2.92
CA SER A 54 2.09 9.66 1.65
C SER A 54 2.42 8.19 1.36
N ALA A 55 2.91 7.46 2.36
CA ALA A 55 3.15 6.03 2.26
C ALA A 55 1.84 5.27 1.99
N LEU A 56 0.79 5.55 2.76
CA LEU A 56 -0.52 4.91 2.59
C LEU A 56 -1.06 5.11 1.17
N SER A 57 -1.05 6.35 0.68
CA SER A 57 -1.56 6.69 -0.66
C SER A 57 -0.76 5.99 -1.76
N LYS A 58 0.57 5.93 -1.64
CA LYS A 58 1.41 5.19 -2.60
C LYS A 58 1.13 3.68 -2.57
N ASN A 59 1.05 3.05 -1.39
CA ASN A 59 0.70 1.63 -1.32
C ASN A 59 -0.68 1.34 -1.92
N ASN A 60 -1.67 2.19 -1.65
CA ASN A 60 -3.01 2.07 -2.22
C ASN A 60 -3.00 2.22 -3.75
N LEU A 61 -2.24 3.17 -4.31
CA LEU A 61 -2.03 3.27 -5.76
C LEU A 61 -1.43 1.97 -6.31
N GLY A 62 -0.43 1.42 -5.61
CA GLY A 62 0.17 0.13 -5.95
C GLY A 62 -0.85 -1.01 -6.02
N ILE A 63 -1.80 -1.06 -5.08
CA ILE A 63 -2.88 -2.06 -5.09
C ILE A 63 -3.81 -1.87 -6.29
N VAL A 64 -4.25 -0.64 -6.55
CA VAL A 64 -5.18 -0.34 -7.64
C VAL A 64 -4.55 -0.65 -9.00
N TYR A 65 -3.30 -0.22 -9.24
CA TYR A 65 -2.60 -0.52 -10.49
C TYR A 65 -2.34 -2.02 -10.68
N ARG A 66 -2.06 -2.78 -9.60
CA ARG A 66 -1.91 -4.23 -9.69
C ARG A 66 -3.20 -4.88 -10.17
N ASP A 67 -4.34 -4.48 -9.61
CA ASP A 67 -5.64 -5.04 -9.96
C ASP A 67 -6.07 -4.64 -11.39
N LEU A 68 -5.56 -3.52 -11.91
CA LEU A 68 -5.67 -3.13 -13.33
C LEU A 68 -4.71 -3.88 -14.27
N GLY A 69 -3.71 -4.59 -13.73
CA GLY A 69 -2.70 -5.31 -14.51
C GLY A 69 -1.48 -4.46 -14.92
N GLU A 70 -1.35 -3.22 -14.45
CA GLU A 70 -0.16 -2.38 -14.64
C GLU A 70 0.91 -2.74 -13.59
N LEU A 71 1.50 -3.93 -13.72
CA LEU A 71 2.28 -4.58 -12.66
C LEU A 71 3.57 -3.83 -12.28
N GLU A 72 4.30 -3.31 -13.26
CA GLU A 72 5.55 -2.57 -13.04
C GLU A 72 5.27 -1.26 -12.31
N LYS A 73 4.22 -0.55 -12.71
CA LYS A 73 3.77 0.69 -12.07
C LYS A 73 3.27 0.42 -10.65
N ALA A 74 2.51 -0.65 -10.46
CA ALA A 74 2.05 -1.10 -9.17
C ALA A 74 3.20 -1.40 -8.20
N LYS A 75 4.22 -2.12 -8.69
CA LYS A 75 5.43 -2.42 -7.94
C LYS A 75 6.17 -1.15 -7.55
N GLN A 76 6.39 -0.24 -8.51
CA GLN A 76 7.06 1.04 -8.25
C GLN A 76 6.37 1.82 -7.12
N PHE A 77 5.04 1.97 -7.17
CA PHE A 77 4.32 2.68 -6.10
C PHE A 77 4.45 2.00 -4.73
N SER A 78 4.44 0.66 -4.68
CA SER A 78 4.67 -0.05 -3.41
C SER A 78 6.10 0.06 -2.90
N GLU A 79 7.11 0.07 -3.78
CA GLU A 79 8.51 0.32 -3.39
C GLU A 79 8.69 1.75 -2.86
N GLU A 80 8.15 2.73 -3.57
CA GLU A 80 8.17 4.13 -3.14
C GLU A 80 7.39 4.36 -1.83
N SER A 81 6.38 3.54 -1.51
CA SER A 81 5.72 3.56 -0.20
C SER A 81 6.69 3.17 0.92
N LEU A 82 7.62 2.23 0.67
CA LEU A 82 8.58 1.76 1.67
C LEU A 82 9.70 2.79 1.93
N GLU A 83 9.99 3.67 0.96
CA GLU A 83 11.01 4.73 1.07
C GLU A 83 10.69 5.77 2.17
N PHE A 84 9.42 5.89 2.57
CA PHE A 84 9.02 6.78 3.67
C PHE A 84 9.47 6.27 5.05
N GLY A 85 9.98 5.04 5.13
CA GLY A 85 10.54 4.42 6.32
C GLY A 85 9.51 3.65 7.17
N VAL A 86 9.95 3.19 8.34
CA VAL A 86 9.12 2.43 9.30
C VAL A 86 8.18 3.38 10.04
N LEU A 87 7.08 3.76 9.39
CA LEU A 87 6.04 4.61 9.96
C LEU A 87 4.87 3.79 10.48
N ASP A 88 4.51 2.74 9.76
CA ASP A 88 3.45 1.81 10.10
C ASP A 88 3.77 0.44 9.48
N GLU A 89 3.83 -0.57 10.34
CA GLU A 89 4.23 -1.91 9.95
C GLU A 89 3.15 -2.60 9.08
N TYR A 90 1.87 -2.26 9.24
CA TYR A 90 0.81 -2.81 8.38
C TYR A 90 0.90 -2.29 6.95
N ILE A 91 1.20 -1.00 6.76
CA ILE A 91 1.46 -0.41 5.44
C ILE A 91 2.68 -1.09 4.80
N MET A 92 3.77 -1.28 5.56
CA MET A 92 4.96 -1.96 5.05
C MET A 92 4.67 -3.41 4.63
N ALA A 93 3.98 -4.18 5.47
CA ALA A 93 3.62 -5.56 5.16
C ALA A 93 2.71 -5.64 3.93
N SER A 94 1.77 -4.69 3.80
CA SER A 94 0.92 -4.58 2.61
C SER A 94 1.74 -4.29 1.36
N ALA A 95 2.70 -3.37 1.42
CA ALA A 95 3.55 -3.01 0.30
C ALA A 95 4.43 -4.19 -0.15
N TYR A 96 5.06 -4.89 0.79
CA TYR A 96 5.82 -6.11 0.49
C TYR A 96 4.95 -7.20 -0.13
N ASN A 97 3.75 -7.44 0.39
CA ASN A 97 2.83 -8.40 -0.19
C ASN A 97 2.37 -7.97 -1.61
N ASN A 98 2.21 -6.67 -1.85
CA ASN A 98 1.88 -6.16 -3.18
C ASN A 98 3.02 -6.34 -4.18
N ILE A 99 4.27 -6.04 -3.78
CA ILE A 99 5.48 -6.27 -4.57
C ILE A 99 5.60 -7.76 -4.92
N GLY A 100 5.41 -8.64 -3.93
CA GLY A 100 5.42 -10.09 -4.15
C GLY A 100 4.37 -10.54 -5.17
N ALA A 101 3.16 -9.97 -5.11
CA ALA A 101 2.10 -10.25 -6.07
C ALA A 101 2.41 -9.76 -7.49
N CYS A 102 3.05 -8.60 -7.61
CA CYS A 102 3.50 -8.08 -8.91
C CYS A 102 4.61 -8.97 -9.49
N ASN A 103 5.67 -9.26 -8.71
CA ASN A 103 6.78 -10.12 -9.13
C ASN A 103 6.30 -11.50 -9.56
N ARG A 104 5.38 -12.13 -8.80
CA ARG A 104 4.80 -13.43 -9.17
C ARG A 104 4.09 -13.37 -10.52
N LYS A 105 3.29 -12.34 -10.78
CA LYS A 105 2.58 -12.17 -12.05
C LYS A 105 3.52 -11.85 -13.22
N LEU A 106 4.69 -11.29 -12.94
CA LEU A 106 5.77 -11.03 -13.91
C LEU A 106 6.69 -12.25 -14.14
N GLY A 107 6.48 -13.36 -13.42
CA GLY A 107 7.35 -14.56 -13.51
C GLY A 107 8.66 -14.47 -12.72
N LEU A 108 8.81 -13.45 -11.87
CA LEU A 108 9.95 -13.23 -10.99
C LEU A 108 9.70 -13.94 -9.65
N TYR A 109 9.82 -15.27 -9.64
CA TYR A 109 9.32 -16.11 -8.54
C TYR A 109 10.17 -16.01 -7.28
N GLU A 110 11.48 -15.97 -7.40
CA GLU A 110 12.40 -15.82 -6.27
C GLU A 110 12.20 -14.47 -5.57
N GLU A 111 12.09 -13.38 -6.34
CA GLU A 111 11.82 -12.04 -5.81
C GLU A 111 10.41 -11.92 -5.23
N ALA A 112 9.46 -12.70 -5.74
CA ALA A 112 8.13 -12.79 -5.15
C ALA A 112 8.17 -13.42 -3.76
N ILE A 113 8.87 -14.55 -3.60
CA ILE A 113 9.02 -15.25 -2.31
C ILE A 113 9.72 -14.34 -1.29
N ASP A 114 10.83 -13.69 -1.65
CA ASP A 114 11.53 -12.77 -0.74
C ASP A 114 10.60 -11.66 -0.22
N SER A 115 9.82 -11.06 -1.12
CA SER A 115 8.86 -10.01 -0.76
C SER A 115 7.73 -10.54 0.13
N TYR A 116 7.19 -11.72 -0.18
CA TYR A 116 6.14 -12.33 0.65
C TYR A 116 6.65 -12.71 2.05
N LEU A 117 7.86 -13.23 2.18
CA LEU A 117 8.44 -13.57 3.49
C LEU A 117 8.64 -12.32 4.36
N LYS A 118 9.03 -11.19 3.77
CA LYS A 118 9.10 -9.90 4.49
C LYS A 118 7.73 -9.45 4.99
N ALA A 119 6.67 -9.60 4.19
CA ALA A 119 5.30 -9.32 4.63
C ALA A 119 4.84 -10.27 5.73
N LEU A 120 5.11 -11.58 5.58
CA LEU A 120 4.72 -12.61 6.53
C LEU A 120 5.33 -12.36 7.91
N ALA A 121 6.64 -12.08 7.98
CA ALA A 121 7.33 -11.81 9.24
C ALA A 121 6.69 -10.67 10.05
N ILE A 122 6.17 -9.64 9.35
CA ILE A 122 5.46 -8.54 10.00
C ILE A 122 4.06 -8.98 10.47
N TYR A 123 3.30 -9.68 9.63
CA TYR A 123 1.96 -10.14 10.04
C TYR A 123 2.01 -11.19 11.16
N GLU A 124 3.08 -11.99 11.24
CA GLU A 124 3.38 -12.88 12.36
C GLU A 124 3.66 -12.11 13.65
N SER A 125 4.51 -11.07 13.59
CA SER A 125 4.81 -10.25 14.76
C SER A 125 3.59 -9.49 15.30
N LYS A 126 2.61 -9.21 14.43
CA LYS A 126 1.32 -8.61 14.78
C LYS A 126 0.24 -9.60 15.20
N GLY A 127 0.46 -10.91 14.98
CA GLY A 127 -0.57 -11.92 15.22
C GLY A 127 -1.79 -11.83 14.29
N ASP A 128 -1.65 -11.21 13.11
CA ASP A 128 -2.74 -11.08 12.13
C ASP A 128 -2.86 -12.36 11.29
N LEU A 129 -3.64 -13.32 11.80
CA LEU A 129 -3.81 -14.64 11.21
C LEU A 129 -4.44 -14.60 9.81
N ASP A 130 -5.33 -13.64 9.54
CA ASP A 130 -6.01 -13.52 8.25
C ASP A 130 -5.03 -13.06 7.16
N LYS A 131 -4.16 -12.09 7.48
CA LYS A 131 -3.11 -11.66 6.56
C LYS A 131 -2.02 -12.71 6.41
N GLN A 132 -1.64 -13.42 7.47
CA GLN A 132 -0.73 -14.56 7.37
C GLN A 132 -1.25 -15.64 6.42
N ALA A 133 -2.53 -16.02 6.53
CA ALA A 133 -3.12 -17.00 5.62
C ALA A 133 -3.10 -16.53 4.16
N THR A 134 -3.39 -15.24 3.93
CA THR A 134 -3.33 -14.63 2.59
C THR A 134 -1.93 -14.72 1.99
N VAL A 135 -0.90 -14.34 2.76
CA VAL A 135 0.49 -14.37 2.31
C VAL A 135 0.98 -15.81 2.08
N ASN A 136 0.65 -16.74 2.97
CA ASN A 136 0.99 -18.16 2.79
C ASN A 136 0.34 -18.76 1.54
N ASN A 137 -0.92 -18.42 1.26
CA ASN A 137 -1.56 -18.83 0.00
C ASN A 137 -0.80 -18.29 -1.22
N ASN A 138 -0.40 -17.02 -1.18
CA ASN A 138 0.38 -16.42 -2.27
C ASN A 138 1.75 -17.10 -2.47
N ILE A 139 2.44 -17.44 -1.39
CA ILE A 139 3.70 -18.21 -1.44
C ILE A 139 3.46 -19.60 -2.05
N GLY A 140 2.41 -20.30 -1.62
CA GLY A 140 2.01 -21.60 -2.18
C GLY A 140 1.72 -21.51 -3.69
N MET A 141 1.09 -20.43 -4.15
CA MET A 141 0.91 -20.18 -5.57
C MET A 141 2.24 -20.04 -6.31
N VAL A 142 3.25 -19.36 -5.74
CA VAL A 142 4.58 -19.28 -6.37
C VAL A 142 5.19 -20.66 -6.52
N TYR A 143 5.21 -21.46 -5.44
CA TYR A 143 5.78 -22.81 -5.48
C TYR A 143 5.06 -23.75 -6.45
N SER A 144 3.79 -23.50 -6.80
CA SER A 144 3.09 -24.29 -7.81
C SER A 144 3.59 -24.07 -9.25
N TYR A 145 4.39 -23.02 -9.49
CA TYR A 145 5.01 -22.71 -10.78
C TYR A 145 6.50 -23.09 -10.87
N LEU A 146 7.10 -23.54 -9.77
CA LEU A 146 8.49 -24.00 -9.70
C LEU A 146 8.56 -25.54 -9.84
#